data_AF-A0A9X0YN06-F1
#
_entry.id   AF-A0A9X0YN06-F1
#
_cell.length_a   1.000
_cell.length_b   1.000
_cell.length_c   1.000
_cell.angle_alpha   90.00
_cell.angle_beta   90.00
_cell.angle_gamma   90.00
#
_symmetry.space_group_name_H-M   'P 1'
#
loop_
_entity.id
_entity.type
_entity.pdbx_description
1 polymer ?
#
loop_
_entity_poly.entity_id
_entity_poly.type
_entity_poly.pdbx_seq_one_letter_code
_entity_poly.pdbx_strand_id
1 'polypeptide(L)'
;MKHLSINVYLVILLLFASSSCKQAETKSDTTDTSAPLKNEVVVLGTIHGGHLTDSVYNVEYLKRLIREINPDYILTEIPPKHFKIAMDGFKKDDSISEPRTRQFPEYVDVVFPLSKEMDFEIIPTAGWTRTMAVERGQKLRAIRQDSSRANDWATYVKGNKRSDSLYKASGKVNDPYFIHTNTYDSIQDIRLQPYNTLFNDELGLGGWENINIAHYWNIEKALETHRYQGKRILITYGAGHKGWFLRELRKRDDIELLDMKPFLDAIN
;
A
#
# COMPACT_ATOMS: atom_id res chain seq x y z
N MET A 1 36.95 94.38 -26.98
CA MET A 1 37.34 95.15 -25.78
C MET A 1 36.14 95.22 -24.85
N LYS A 2 36.32 94.77 -23.60
CA LYS A 2 35.59 95.19 -22.38
C LYS A 2 34.07 94.97 -22.39
N HIS A 3 33.39 94.45 -21.36
CA HIS A 3 33.72 93.92 -20.04
C HIS A 3 32.37 93.49 -19.45
N LEU A 4 32.36 92.44 -18.61
CA LEU A 4 31.69 92.38 -17.29
C LEU A 4 30.12 92.52 -17.27
N SER A 5 29.31 91.80 -16.49
CA SER A 5 29.54 91.13 -15.20
C SER A 5 28.28 90.36 -14.72
N ILE A 6 28.51 89.37 -13.86
CA ILE A 6 27.78 89.04 -12.60
C ILE A 6 26.48 88.18 -12.66
N ASN A 7 26.68 86.91 -12.26
CA ASN A 7 26.01 86.10 -11.22
C ASN A 7 24.62 86.53 -10.72
N VAL A 8 23.70 85.55 -10.54
CA VAL A 8 23.24 85.04 -9.23
C VAL A 8 22.41 83.74 -9.41
N TYR A 9 22.73 82.79 -8.52
CA TYR A 9 22.19 81.45 -8.20
C TYR A 9 20.67 81.22 -8.21
N LEU A 10 20.25 80.00 -8.61
CA LEU A 10 19.37 79.05 -7.86
C LEU A 10 19.16 77.78 -8.74
N VAL A 11 19.73 76.59 -8.46
CA VAL A 11 19.31 75.53 -7.51
C VAL A 11 18.29 74.54 -8.11
N ILE A 12 18.58 73.24 -7.88
CA ILE A 12 17.75 72.00 -7.97
C ILE A 12 17.57 71.42 -9.39
N LEU A 13 18.16 70.27 -9.77
CA LEU A 13 18.11 68.85 -9.32
C LEU A 13 17.24 68.00 -10.26
N LEU A 14 17.81 66.85 -10.63
CA LEU A 14 17.18 65.54 -10.97
C LEU A 14 17.00 65.14 -12.45
N LEU A 15 17.95 64.25 -12.83
CA LEU A 15 17.77 62.87 -13.32
C LEU A 15 17.17 62.60 -14.71
N PHE A 16 18.09 62.22 -15.61
CA PHE A 16 18.14 60.99 -16.42
C PHE A 16 16.84 60.33 -16.93
N ALA A 17 16.74 60.22 -18.25
CA ALA A 17 16.31 58.99 -18.93
C ALA A 17 16.90 58.94 -20.36
N SER A 18 18.01 58.23 -20.54
CA SER A 18 18.53 57.83 -21.86
C SER A 18 18.01 56.42 -22.19
N SER A 19 17.11 56.34 -23.17
CA SER A 19 16.59 55.10 -23.74
C SER A 19 17.70 54.32 -24.43
N SER A 20 18.03 53.14 -23.92
CA SER A 20 18.87 52.15 -24.60
C SER A 20 18.03 50.93 -24.93
N CYS A 21 17.85 50.68 -26.23
CA CYS A 21 17.23 49.46 -26.74
C CYS A 21 18.11 48.26 -26.39
N LYS A 22 17.68 47.44 -25.42
CA LYS A 22 18.17 46.08 -25.27
C LYS A 22 17.32 45.16 -26.14
N GLN A 23 17.99 44.50 -27.09
CA GLN A 23 17.50 43.30 -27.74
C GLN A 23 16.99 42.31 -26.67
N ALA A 24 15.71 41.94 -26.79
CA ALA A 24 15.14 40.88 -26.00
C ALA A 24 15.72 39.55 -26.48
N GLU A 25 16.66 38.99 -25.72
CA GLU A 25 16.94 37.56 -25.77
C GLU A 25 15.63 36.83 -25.49
N THR A 26 15.13 36.14 -26.51
CA THR A 26 14.05 35.19 -26.39
C THR A 26 14.59 34.05 -25.54
N LYS A 27 14.30 34.07 -24.23
CA LYS A 27 14.40 32.88 -23.40
C LYS A 27 13.52 31.83 -24.08
N SER A 28 14.14 30.77 -24.57
CA SER A 28 13.43 29.54 -24.84
C SER A 28 12.85 29.10 -23.51
N ASP A 29 11.55 29.29 -23.33
CA ASP A 29 10.76 28.53 -22.36
C ASP A 29 10.79 27.07 -22.84
N THR A 30 11.89 26.38 -22.55
CA THR A 30 11.85 24.93 -22.36
C THR A 30 11.05 24.71 -21.10
N THR A 31 9.73 24.78 -21.25
CA THR A 31 8.80 24.11 -20.35
C THR A 31 9.09 22.64 -20.53
N ASP A 32 10.02 22.13 -19.73
CA ASP A 32 10.24 20.71 -19.54
C ASP A 32 8.94 20.16 -18.95
N THR A 33 8.05 19.78 -19.85
CA THR A 33 6.66 19.36 -19.61
C THR A 33 6.60 17.84 -19.51
N SER A 34 7.67 17.20 -19.05
CA SER A 34 7.56 15.80 -18.64
C SER A 34 6.59 15.76 -17.46
N ALA A 35 5.39 15.24 -17.71
CA ALA A 35 4.43 14.98 -16.64
C ALA A 35 5.14 14.21 -15.50
N PRO A 36 4.80 14.47 -14.23
CA PRO A 36 5.42 13.77 -13.11
C PRO A 36 5.36 12.25 -13.32
N LEU A 37 6.50 11.56 -13.16
CA LEU A 37 6.57 10.12 -13.38
C LEU A 37 5.80 9.38 -12.28
N LYS A 38 4.57 8.96 -12.60
CA LYS A 38 3.74 8.19 -11.68
C LYS A 38 4.43 6.90 -11.27
N ASN A 39 4.25 6.51 -10.02
CA ASN A 39 4.68 5.19 -9.57
C ASN A 39 3.73 4.13 -10.10
N GLU A 40 4.27 2.99 -10.49
CA GLU A 40 3.49 1.79 -10.77
C GLU A 40 3.16 1.09 -9.45
N VAL A 41 1.92 0.71 -9.22
CA VAL A 41 1.49 0.00 -8.00
C VAL A 41 0.84 -1.33 -8.38
N VAL A 42 1.28 -2.40 -7.74
CA VAL A 42 0.72 -3.75 -7.90
C VAL A 42 0.26 -4.26 -6.54
N VAL A 43 -0.93 -4.87 -6.45
CA VAL A 43 -1.44 -5.47 -5.20
C VAL A 43 -1.46 -6.98 -5.32
N LEU A 44 -0.63 -7.65 -4.52
CA LEU A 44 -0.51 -9.10 -4.43
C LEU A 44 -1.27 -9.64 -3.22
N GLY A 45 -2.30 -10.44 -3.48
CA GLY A 45 -3.05 -11.19 -2.48
C GLY A 45 -2.36 -12.51 -2.13
N THR A 46 -2.00 -12.69 -0.86
CA THR A 46 -1.35 -13.91 -0.34
C THR A 46 -2.36 -14.83 0.36
N ILE A 47 -2.03 -16.11 0.48
CA ILE A 47 -2.82 -17.13 1.20
C ILE A 47 -2.17 -17.52 2.55
N HIS A 48 -1.24 -16.70 3.05
CA HIS A 48 -0.51 -16.92 4.30
C HIS A 48 0.11 -18.33 4.39
N GLY A 49 -0.09 -19.04 5.51
CA GLY A 49 0.35 -20.42 5.70
C GLY A 49 -0.14 -21.40 4.62
N GLY A 50 -1.14 -21.05 3.82
CA GLY A 50 -1.54 -21.81 2.64
C GLY A 50 -0.39 -22.02 1.63
N HIS A 51 0.55 -21.07 1.52
CA HIS A 51 1.70 -21.19 0.61
C HIS A 51 2.64 -22.37 0.95
N LEU A 52 2.57 -22.90 2.17
CA LEU A 52 3.36 -24.06 2.59
C LEU A 52 2.76 -25.39 2.14
N THR A 53 1.48 -25.41 1.77
CA THR A 53 0.75 -26.65 1.48
C THR A 53 0.08 -26.66 0.10
N ASP A 54 -0.14 -25.50 -0.51
CA ASP A 54 -0.68 -25.42 -1.86
C ASP A 54 0.31 -25.97 -2.89
N SER A 55 -0.17 -26.75 -3.86
CA SER A 55 0.69 -27.36 -4.88
C SER A 55 1.10 -26.38 -5.98
N VAL A 56 0.33 -25.30 -6.19
CA VAL A 56 0.54 -24.33 -7.27
C VAL A 56 1.01 -23.00 -6.69
N TYR A 57 0.18 -22.37 -5.84
CA TYR A 57 0.48 -21.05 -5.30
C TYR A 57 1.35 -21.14 -4.04
N ASN A 58 2.53 -21.74 -4.18
CA ASN A 58 3.47 -22.00 -3.10
C ASN A 58 4.56 -20.91 -2.97
N VAL A 59 5.48 -21.11 -2.03
CA VAL A 59 6.65 -20.23 -1.79
C VAL A 59 7.49 -20.00 -3.05
N GLU A 60 7.76 -21.03 -3.85
CA GLU A 60 8.55 -20.89 -5.08
C GLU A 60 7.81 -20.11 -6.17
N TYR A 61 6.49 -20.30 -6.26
CA TYR A 61 5.64 -19.48 -7.14
C TYR A 61 5.74 -18.00 -6.77
N LEU A 62 5.63 -17.66 -5.47
CA LEU A 62 5.79 -16.28 -5.00
C LEU A 62 7.17 -15.71 -5.31
N LYS A 63 8.24 -16.50 -5.13
CA LYS A 63 9.60 -16.06 -5.47
C LYS A 63 9.74 -15.70 -6.94
N ARG A 64 9.21 -16.54 -7.84
CA ARG A 64 9.21 -16.27 -9.29
C ARG A 64 8.39 -15.03 -9.62
N LEU A 65 7.20 -14.91 -9.02
CA LEU A 65 6.31 -13.79 -9.26
C LEU A 65 6.92 -12.45 -8.81
N ILE A 66 7.53 -12.39 -7.62
CA ILE A 66 8.16 -11.16 -7.14
C ILE A 66 9.36 -10.77 -8.00
N ARG A 67 10.15 -11.74 -8.48
CA ARG A 67 11.23 -11.48 -9.43
C ARG A 67 10.72 -10.92 -10.76
N GLU A 68 9.61 -11.45 -11.26
CA GLU A 68 8.97 -10.95 -12.48
C GLU A 68 8.37 -9.55 -12.30
N ILE A 69 7.73 -9.30 -11.14
CA ILE A 69 7.25 -7.96 -10.81
C ILE A 69 8.42 -6.98 -10.71
N ASN A 70 9.59 -7.40 -10.21
CA ASN A 70 10.78 -6.56 -10.06
C ASN A 70 10.49 -5.21 -9.37
N PRO A 71 9.97 -5.22 -8.12
CA PRO A 71 9.62 -3.99 -7.42
C PRO A 71 10.85 -3.25 -6.91
N ASP A 72 10.74 -1.92 -6.76
CA ASP A 72 11.67 -1.09 -5.99
C ASP A 72 11.30 -1.06 -4.50
N TYR A 73 10.01 -1.19 -4.19
CA TYR A 73 9.47 -1.16 -2.83
C TYR A 73 8.49 -2.31 -2.61
N ILE A 74 8.58 -2.99 -1.47
CA ILE A 74 7.60 -3.98 -1.04
C ILE A 74 6.94 -3.54 0.26
N LEU A 75 5.65 -3.17 0.18
CA LEU A 75 4.83 -2.85 1.33
C LEU A 75 4.26 -4.14 1.92
N THR A 76 4.53 -4.40 3.20
CA THR A 76 4.23 -5.70 3.83
C THR A 76 3.16 -5.61 4.93
N GLU A 77 2.42 -6.69 5.13
CA GLU A 77 1.52 -6.94 6.27
C GLU A 77 2.31 -7.26 7.56
N ILE A 78 3.40 -6.54 7.80
CA ILE A 78 4.17 -6.62 9.04
C ILE A 78 4.02 -5.28 9.78
N PRO A 79 3.66 -5.29 11.07
CA PRO A 79 3.59 -4.02 11.80
C PRO A 79 4.99 -3.44 12.01
N PRO A 80 5.20 -2.11 11.92
CA PRO A 80 6.53 -1.51 11.99
C PRO A 80 7.40 -1.94 13.18
N LYS A 81 6.78 -2.08 14.36
CA LYS A 81 7.47 -2.56 15.57
C LYS A 81 7.99 -4.00 15.41
N HIS A 82 7.19 -4.89 14.82
CA HIS A 82 7.56 -6.28 14.60
C HIS A 82 8.58 -6.43 13.48
N PHE A 83 8.46 -5.61 12.43
CA PHE A 83 9.42 -5.58 11.33
C PHE A 83 10.84 -5.26 11.81
N LYS A 84 11.00 -4.25 12.68
CA LYS A 84 12.33 -3.92 13.21
C LYS A 84 12.98 -5.15 13.88
N ILE A 85 12.24 -5.84 14.74
CA ILE A 85 12.73 -7.02 15.46
C ILE A 85 13.06 -8.16 14.49
N ALA A 86 12.18 -8.41 13.51
CA ALA A 86 12.36 -9.43 12.50
C ALA A 86 13.59 -9.15 11.62
N MET A 87 13.77 -7.91 11.16
CA MET A 87 14.90 -7.49 10.33
C MET A 87 16.23 -7.52 11.09
N ASP A 88 16.26 -7.08 12.36
CA ASP A 88 17.45 -7.19 13.21
C ASP A 88 17.87 -8.66 13.39
N GLY A 89 16.89 -9.55 13.62
CA GLY A 89 17.12 -11.00 13.72
C GLY A 89 17.60 -11.60 12.39
N PHE A 90 16.98 -11.24 11.27
CA PHE A 90 17.35 -11.74 9.94
C PHE A 90 18.80 -11.38 9.59
N LYS A 91 19.19 -10.13 9.81
CA LYS A 91 20.56 -9.65 9.56
C LYS A 91 21.60 -10.39 10.40
N LYS A 92 21.23 -10.80 11.61
CA LYS A 92 22.13 -11.46 12.55
C LYS A 92 22.22 -12.97 12.32
N ASP A 93 21.06 -13.62 12.18
CA ASP A 93 20.93 -15.08 12.30
C ASP A 93 20.45 -15.75 11.01
N ASP A 94 20.31 -14.99 9.91
CA ASP A 94 19.75 -15.44 8.62
C ASP A 94 18.40 -16.16 8.73
N SER A 95 17.62 -15.79 9.75
CA SER A 95 16.34 -16.41 10.05
C SER A 95 15.43 -15.47 10.84
N ILE A 96 14.11 -15.71 10.75
CA ILE A 96 13.10 -14.91 11.44
C ILE A 96 12.59 -15.68 12.66
N SER A 97 13.03 -15.25 13.85
CA SER A 97 12.53 -15.78 15.13
C SER A 97 11.34 -14.99 15.69
N GLU A 98 11.07 -13.80 15.16
CA GLU A 98 9.97 -12.93 15.63
C GLU A 98 8.61 -13.64 15.50
N PRO A 99 7.88 -13.87 16.62
CA PRO A 99 6.74 -14.78 16.65
C PRO A 99 5.57 -14.45 15.73
N ARG A 100 5.34 -13.18 15.40
CA ARG A 100 4.23 -12.78 14.52
C ARG A 100 4.60 -12.95 13.05
N THR A 101 5.78 -12.51 12.66
CA THR A 101 6.30 -12.53 11.29
C THR A 101 6.56 -13.96 10.83
N ARG A 102 7.03 -14.84 11.74
CA ARG A 102 7.22 -16.27 11.44
C ARG A 102 5.98 -17.06 11.02
N GLN A 103 4.79 -16.47 11.16
CA GLN A 103 3.54 -17.10 10.72
C GLN A 103 3.25 -16.88 9.23
N PHE A 104 4.04 -16.03 8.57
CA PHE A 104 3.82 -15.59 7.19
C PHE A 104 4.97 -16.09 6.29
N PRO A 105 4.81 -17.25 5.63
CA PRO A 105 5.82 -17.78 4.72
C PRO A 105 6.12 -16.84 3.55
N GLU A 106 5.16 -16.03 3.12
CA GLU A 106 5.36 -14.99 2.10
C GLU A 106 6.40 -13.94 2.51
N TYR A 107 6.69 -13.81 3.81
CA TYR A 107 7.75 -12.93 4.29
C TYR A 107 9.00 -13.73 4.64
N VAL A 108 8.87 -14.74 5.49
CA VAL A 108 10.02 -15.50 6.01
C VAL A 108 10.77 -16.24 4.92
N ASP A 109 10.04 -16.89 4.01
CA ASP A 109 10.64 -17.78 3.02
C ASP A 109 10.80 -17.11 1.65
N VAL A 110 10.26 -15.90 1.47
CA VAL A 110 10.23 -15.18 0.19
C VAL A 110 10.81 -13.77 0.32
N VAL A 111 10.08 -12.80 0.89
CA VAL A 111 10.49 -11.38 0.85
C VAL A 111 11.82 -11.11 1.55
N PHE A 112 12.05 -11.65 2.76
CA PHE A 112 13.33 -11.45 3.46
C PHE A 112 14.51 -12.10 2.71
N PRO A 113 14.45 -13.38 2.27
CA PRO A 113 15.49 -13.96 1.43
C PRO A 113 15.74 -13.18 0.13
N LEU A 114 14.68 -12.79 -0.58
CA LEU A 114 14.82 -12.03 -1.84
C LEU A 114 15.46 -10.66 -1.63
N SER A 115 15.35 -10.04 -0.46
CA SER A 115 16.00 -8.76 -0.17
C SER A 115 17.53 -8.85 -0.11
N LYS A 116 18.11 -10.06 -0.17
CA LYS A 116 19.55 -10.27 -0.34
C LYS A 116 19.98 -10.37 -1.80
N GLU A 117 19.03 -10.65 -2.69
CA GLU A 117 19.27 -10.92 -4.11
C GLU A 117 18.81 -9.77 -5.01
N MET A 118 17.83 -9.00 -4.55
CA MET A 118 17.17 -7.93 -5.30
C MET A 118 17.29 -6.61 -4.55
N ASP A 119 17.37 -5.50 -5.29
CA ASP A 119 17.53 -4.14 -4.76
C ASP A 119 16.16 -3.47 -4.51
N PHE A 120 15.39 -4.03 -3.57
CA PHE A 120 14.15 -3.42 -3.09
C PHE A 120 14.22 -3.07 -1.61
N GLU A 121 13.46 -2.05 -1.22
CA GLU A 121 13.23 -1.71 0.18
C GLU A 121 11.94 -2.33 0.71
N ILE A 122 12.00 -2.96 1.88
CA ILE A 122 10.82 -3.49 2.58
C ILE A 122 10.24 -2.41 3.50
N ILE A 123 8.99 -2.03 3.25
CA ILE A 123 8.26 -1.04 4.03
C ILE A 123 7.15 -1.73 4.83
N PRO A 124 7.23 -1.78 6.18
CA PRO A 124 6.19 -2.40 6.99
C PRO A 124 4.96 -1.48 7.10
N THR A 125 3.79 -1.99 6.72
CA THR A 125 2.57 -1.16 6.66
C THR A 125 1.41 -1.69 7.51
N ALA A 126 1.55 -2.83 8.21
CA ALA A 126 0.41 -3.33 8.96
C ALA A 126 0.06 -2.45 10.17
N GLY A 127 -1.20 -2.00 10.26
CA GLY A 127 -1.73 -1.27 11.40
C GLY A 127 -2.03 -2.15 12.63
N TRP A 128 -1.86 -3.47 12.51
CA TRP A 128 -2.25 -4.42 13.55
C TRP A 128 -1.34 -4.34 14.79
N THR A 129 -1.95 -4.36 15.98
CA THR A 129 -1.22 -4.45 17.25
C THR A 129 -1.71 -5.62 18.11
N ARG A 130 -0.88 -6.06 19.07
CA ARG A 130 -1.28 -7.10 20.02
C ARG A 130 -2.50 -6.68 20.84
N THR A 131 -2.55 -5.42 21.28
CA THR A 131 -3.68 -4.88 22.06
C THR A 131 -4.98 -4.97 21.27
N MET A 132 -4.98 -4.51 20.01
CA MET A 132 -6.12 -4.64 19.11
C MET A 132 -6.57 -6.10 18.96
N ALA A 133 -5.62 -7.03 18.79
CA ALA A 133 -5.92 -8.46 18.64
C ALA A 133 -6.65 -9.03 19.87
N VAL A 134 -6.14 -8.70 21.07
CA VAL A 134 -6.69 -9.18 22.35
C VAL A 134 -8.07 -8.60 22.59
N GLU A 135 -8.23 -7.29 22.45
CA GLU A 135 -9.50 -6.59 22.67
C GLU A 135 -10.57 -7.06 21.68
N ARG A 136 -10.24 -7.12 20.39
CA ARG A 136 -11.12 -7.67 19.35
C ARG A 136 -11.57 -9.09 19.71
N GLY A 137 -10.62 -9.94 20.12
CA GLY A 137 -10.92 -11.33 20.50
C GLY A 137 -11.84 -11.44 21.72
N GLN A 138 -11.65 -10.59 22.72
CA GLN A 138 -12.51 -10.52 23.91
C GLN A 138 -13.93 -10.08 23.55
N LYS A 139 -14.06 -9.00 22.77
CA LYS A 139 -15.36 -8.48 22.34
C LYS A 139 -16.13 -9.48 21.46
N LEU A 140 -15.48 -10.10 20.49
CA LEU A 140 -16.11 -11.15 19.68
C LEU A 140 -16.59 -12.34 20.52
N ARG A 141 -15.85 -12.72 21.57
CA ARG A 141 -16.29 -13.77 22.50
C ARG A 141 -17.51 -13.33 23.31
N ALA A 142 -17.52 -12.09 23.78
CA ALA A 142 -18.67 -11.52 24.50
C ALA A 142 -19.92 -11.50 23.61
N ILE A 143 -19.81 -10.97 22.39
CA ILE A 143 -20.90 -10.95 21.39
C ILE A 143 -21.44 -12.36 21.14
N ARG A 144 -20.54 -13.34 20.97
CA ARG A 144 -20.94 -14.74 20.74
C ARG A 144 -21.71 -15.34 21.92
N GLN A 145 -21.42 -14.92 23.15
CA GLN A 145 -22.01 -15.47 24.37
C GLN A 145 -23.29 -14.73 24.79
N ASP A 146 -23.53 -13.53 24.25
CA ASP A 146 -24.71 -12.73 24.52
C ASP A 146 -25.94 -13.27 23.76
N SER A 147 -26.92 -13.78 24.49
CA SER A 147 -28.16 -14.33 23.91
C SER A 147 -29.01 -13.27 23.20
N SER A 148 -28.90 -11.99 23.58
CA SER A 148 -29.58 -10.90 22.90
C SER A 148 -29.00 -10.63 21.50
N ARG A 149 -27.75 -11.04 21.26
CA ARG A 149 -27.02 -10.91 20.00
C ARG A 149 -27.03 -12.19 19.15
N ALA A 150 -27.85 -13.19 19.51
CA ALA A 150 -27.88 -14.48 18.83
C ALA A 150 -28.17 -14.36 17.31
N ASN A 151 -29.07 -13.46 16.91
CA ASN A 151 -29.41 -13.24 15.50
C ASN A 151 -28.27 -12.58 14.72
N ASP A 152 -27.55 -11.63 15.32
CA ASP A 152 -26.39 -10.99 14.71
C ASP A 152 -25.28 -12.01 14.49
N TRP A 153 -24.99 -12.82 15.52
CA TRP A 153 -24.00 -13.88 15.44
C TRP A 153 -24.37 -14.92 14.37
N ALA A 154 -25.64 -15.34 14.31
CA ALA A 154 -26.13 -16.26 13.29
C ALA A 154 -25.99 -15.68 11.87
N THR A 155 -26.26 -14.38 11.69
CA THR A 155 -26.10 -13.66 10.42
C THR A 155 -24.64 -13.63 9.97
N TYR A 156 -23.73 -13.29 10.89
CA TYR A 156 -22.28 -13.35 10.64
C TYR A 156 -21.83 -14.77 10.24
N VAL A 157 -22.26 -15.80 10.97
CA VAL A 157 -21.91 -17.20 10.65
C VAL A 157 -22.48 -17.61 9.29
N LYS A 158 -23.70 -17.20 8.95
CA LYS A 158 -24.33 -17.47 7.64
C LYS A 158 -23.54 -16.84 6.49
N GLY A 159 -23.07 -15.60 6.66
CA GLY A 159 -22.21 -14.93 5.68
C GLY A 159 -20.91 -15.68 5.41
N ASN A 160 -20.22 -16.11 6.48
CA ASN A 160 -19.00 -16.92 6.36
C ASN A 160 -19.27 -18.23 5.60
N LYS A 161 -20.28 -19.01 6.02
CA LYS A 161 -20.62 -20.28 5.36
C LYS A 161 -20.95 -20.08 3.87
N ARG A 162 -21.62 -18.97 3.52
CA ARG A 162 -21.94 -18.66 2.12
C ARG A 162 -20.68 -18.36 1.32
N SER A 163 -19.79 -17.53 1.84
CA SER A 163 -18.51 -17.21 1.20
C SER A 163 -17.66 -18.48 1.01
N ASP A 164 -17.50 -19.30 2.06
CA ASP A 164 -16.77 -20.57 2.00
C ASP A 164 -17.35 -21.53 0.95
N SER A 165 -18.69 -21.61 0.88
CA SER A 165 -19.37 -22.43 -0.13
C SER A 165 -19.12 -21.93 -1.55
N LEU A 166 -19.04 -20.61 -1.77
CA LEU A 166 -18.79 -20.02 -3.08
C LEU A 166 -17.34 -20.22 -3.50
N TYR A 167 -16.39 -20.07 -2.57
CA TYR A 167 -14.99 -20.42 -2.81
C TYR A 167 -14.81 -21.89 -3.14
N LYS A 168 -15.46 -22.78 -2.40
CA LYS A 168 -15.43 -24.21 -2.71
C LYS A 168 -16.02 -24.51 -4.09
N ALA A 169 -17.14 -23.86 -4.43
CA ALA A 169 -17.79 -24.04 -5.73
C ALA A 169 -16.97 -23.49 -6.91
N SER A 170 -16.05 -22.54 -6.68
CA SER A 170 -15.17 -22.05 -7.75
C SER A 170 -14.14 -23.09 -8.19
N GLY A 171 -13.80 -24.06 -7.32
CA GLY A 171 -12.73 -25.03 -7.55
C GLY A 171 -11.33 -24.41 -7.66
N LYS A 172 -11.21 -23.11 -7.34
CA LYS A 172 -10.05 -22.26 -7.65
C LYS A 172 -9.62 -21.39 -6.47
N VAL A 173 -10.01 -21.75 -5.23
CA VAL A 173 -9.84 -20.87 -4.05
C VAL A 173 -8.42 -20.32 -3.88
N ASN A 174 -7.41 -21.12 -4.20
CA ASN A 174 -5.99 -20.75 -4.11
C ASN A 174 -5.34 -20.46 -5.47
N ASP A 175 -6.09 -20.53 -6.57
CA ASP A 175 -5.56 -20.24 -7.90
C ASP A 175 -5.16 -18.75 -7.95
N PRO A 176 -3.89 -18.42 -8.25
CA PRO A 176 -3.43 -17.04 -8.25
C PRO A 176 -4.17 -16.20 -9.30
N TYR A 177 -4.65 -16.79 -10.41
CA TYR A 177 -5.48 -16.07 -11.37
C TYR A 177 -6.84 -15.70 -10.78
N PHE A 178 -7.44 -16.59 -9.98
CA PHE A 178 -8.73 -16.37 -9.36
C PHE A 178 -8.64 -15.36 -8.21
N ILE A 179 -7.65 -15.51 -7.33
CA ILE A 179 -7.42 -14.62 -6.18
C ILE A 179 -7.39 -13.17 -6.61
N HIS A 180 -6.76 -12.87 -7.74
CA HIS A 180 -6.60 -11.49 -8.23
C HIS A 180 -7.79 -10.96 -9.04
N THR A 181 -8.96 -11.61 -9.00
CA THR A 181 -10.18 -11.13 -9.67
C THR A 181 -11.08 -10.30 -8.76
N ASN A 182 -11.97 -9.49 -9.37
CA ASN A 182 -13.10 -8.86 -8.68
C ASN A 182 -14.10 -9.89 -8.14
N THR A 183 -14.19 -11.08 -8.74
CA THR A 183 -15.08 -12.16 -8.27
C THR A 183 -14.62 -12.69 -6.92
N TYR A 184 -13.32 -12.91 -6.73
CA TYR A 184 -12.76 -13.28 -5.44
C TYR A 184 -13.10 -12.21 -4.38
N ASP A 185 -12.84 -10.93 -4.69
CA ASP A 185 -13.13 -9.82 -3.79
C ASP A 185 -14.62 -9.74 -3.43
N SER A 186 -15.51 -9.98 -4.39
CA SER A 186 -16.96 -9.99 -4.17
C SER A 186 -17.40 -11.14 -3.26
N ILE A 187 -16.80 -12.33 -3.40
CA ILE A 187 -17.07 -13.46 -2.50
C ILE A 187 -16.56 -13.18 -1.10
N GLN A 188 -15.41 -12.51 -0.98
CA GLN A 188 -14.87 -12.06 0.29
C GLN A 188 -15.80 -11.04 0.96
N ASP A 189 -16.34 -10.07 0.22
CA ASP A 189 -17.25 -9.07 0.77
C ASP A 189 -18.51 -9.70 1.37
N ILE A 190 -19.01 -10.83 0.84
CA ILE A 190 -20.16 -11.56 1.42
C ILE A 190 -19.94 -11.95 2.89
N ARG A 191 -18.73 -12.37 3.27
CA ARG A 191 -18.43 -12.71 4.67
C ARG A 191 -18.07 -11.48 5.51
N LEU A 192 -17.45 -10.48 4.90
CA LEU A 192 -16.93 -9.31 5.61
C LEU A 192 -18.02 -8.28 5.91
N GLN A 193 -19.00 -8.08 5.01
CA GLN A 193 -20.04 -7.08 5.21
C GLN A 193 -20.89 -7.32 6.46
N PRO A 194 -21.40 -8.54 6.75
CA PRO A 194 -22.10 -8.79 8.02
C PRO A 194 -21.23 -8.52 9.24
N TYR A 195 -19.96 -8.95 9.21
CA TYR A 195 -19.03 -8.67 10.30
C TYR A 195 -18.81 -7.16 10.49
N ASN A 196 -18.65 -6.44 9.39
CA ASN A 196 -18.38 -5.02 9.40
C ASN A 196 -19.59 -4.24 9.92
N THR A 197 -20.78 -4.45 9.32
CA THR A 197 -22.00 -3.75 9.69
C THR A 197 -22.44 -4.04 11.12
N LEU A 198 -22.29 -5.29 11.60
CA LEU A 198 -22.80 -5.68 12.91
C LEU A 198 -21.83 -5.39 14.05
N PHE A 199 -20.51 -5.43 13.78
CA PHE A 199 -19.50 -5.46 14.86
C PHE A 199 -18.40 -4.40 14.73
N ASN A 200 -18.17 -3.76 13.59
CA ASN A 200 -16.98 -2.90 13.39
C ASN A 200 -16.82 -1.83 14.48
N ASP A 201 -17.89 -1.08 14.75
CA ASP A 201 -17.86 0.04 15.70
C ASP A 201 -17.62 -0.47 17.13
N GLU A 202 -18.30 -1.54 17.53
CA GLU A 202 -18.10 -2.18 18.84
C GLU A 202 -16.67 -2.71 18.98
N LEU A 203 -16.09 -3.28 17.92
CA LEU A 203 -14.73 -3.82 17.91
C LEU A 203 -13.65 -2.73 17.90
N GLY A 204 -14.01 -1.46 17.69
CA GLY A 204 -13.06 -0.35 17.65
C GLY A 204 -11.97 -0.58 16.60
N LEU A 205 -10.70 -0.30 16.94
CA LEU A 205 -9.59 -0.42 16.00
C LEU A 205 -9.37 -1.84 15.42
N GLY A 206 -9.93 -2.88 16.04
CA GLY A 206 -9.90 -4.26 15.52
C GLY A 206 -11.10 -4.63 14.64
N GLY A 207 -12.02 -3.70 14.39
CA GLY A 207 -13.09 -3.84 13.40
C GLY A 207 -12.53 -3.93 11.98
N TRP A 208 -13.32 -4.46 11.04
CA TRP A 208 -12.85 -4.74 9.68
C TRP A 208 -12.55 -3.47 8.89
N GLU A 209 -13.45 -2.50 8.87
CA GLU A 209 -13.20 -1.22 8.23
C GLU A 209 -12.05 -0.49 8.92
N ASN A 210 -12.09 -0.44 10.25
CA ASN A 210 -11.14 0.32 11.05
C ASN A 210 -9.70 -0.18 10.88
N ILE A 211 -9.51 -1.51 10.80
CA ILE A 211 -8.17 -2.05 10.56
C ILE A 211 -7.68 -1.79 9.14
N ASN A 212 -8.56 -1.89 8.12
CA ASN A 212 -8.15 -1.59 6.74
C ASN A 212 -7.78 -0.12 6.56
N ILE A 213 -8.49 0.80 7.22
CA ILE A 213 -8.09 2.22 7.31
C ILE A 213 -6.69 2.34 7.93
N ALA A 214 -6.41 1.63 9.03
CA ALA A 214 -5.10 1.69 9.68
C ALA A 214 -3.97 1.10 8.81
N HIS A 215 -4.22 0.00 8.11
CA HIS A 215 -3.30 -0.54 7.10
C HIS A 215 -3.04 0.48 6.00
N TYR A 216 -4.11 1.02 5.44
CA TYR A 216 -4.04 1.91 4.29
C TYR A 216 -3.43 3.26 4.63
N TRP A 217 -3.60 3.78 5.85
CA TRP A 217 -2.86 4.96 6.29
C TRP A 217 -1.35 4.75 6.11
N ASN A 218 -0.79 3.63 6.56
CA ASN A 218 0.64 3.37 6.40
C ASN A 218 1.04 3.18 4.93
N ILE A 219 0.17 2.56 4.12
CA ILE A 219 0.37 2.44 2.66
C ILE A 219 0.40 3.83 2.03
N GLU A 220 -0.60 4.65 2.29
CA GLU A 220 -0.72 6.04 1.81
C GLU A 220 0.49 6.87 2.22
N LYS A 221 0.93 6.78 3.47
CA LYS A 221 2.15 7.45 3.95
C LYS A 221 3.37 7.04 3.14
N ALA A 222 3.52 5.75 2.81
CA ALA A 222 4.62 5.27 1.99
C ALA A 222 4.50 5.80 0.55
N LEU A 223 3.31 5.76 -0.05
CA LEU A 223 3.06 6.29 -1.39
C LEU A 223 3.33 7.80 -1.48
N GLU A 224 2.93 8.60 -0.48
CA GLU A 224 3.25 10.03 -0.41
C GLU A 224 4.76 10.27 -0.25
N THR A 225 5.44 9.46 0.56
CA THR A 225 6.91 9.57 0.76
C THR A 225 7.67 9.32 -0.53
N HIS A 226 7.17 8.41 -1.38
CA HIS A 226 7.79 8.03 -2.64
C HIS A 226 7.11 8.64 -3.87
N ARG A 227 6.30 9.68 -3.69
CA ARG A 227 5.43 10.22 -4.74
C ARG A 227 6.22 10.69 -5.96
N TYR A 228 5.73 10.36 -7.15
CA TYR A 228 6.27 10.75 -8.46
C TYR A 228 7.75 10.38 -8.70
N GLN A 229 8.17 9.19 -8.28
CA GLN A 229 9.55 8.71 -8.45
C GLN A 229 9.72 7.77 -9.65
N GLY A 230 8.64 7.45 -10.39
CA GLY A 230 8.67 6.45 -11.45
C GLY A 230 9.04 5.05 -10.96
N LYS A 231 8.68 4.74 -9.71
CA LYS A 231 9.07 3.50 -9.01
C LYS A 231 7.96 2.46 -9.08
N ARG A 232 8.34 1.18 -9.05
CA ARG A 232 7.39 0.06 -8.95
C ARG A 232 7.22 -0.37 -7.50
N ILE A 233 5.99 -0.28 -7.02
CA ILE A 233 5.62 -0.54 -5.63
C ILE A 233 4.72 -1.77 -5.58
N LEU A 234 5.17 -2.81 -4.88
CA LEU A 234 4.39 -4.02 -4.64
C LEU A 234 3.78 -3.99 -3.24
N ILE A 235 2.45 -4.06 -3.14
CA ILE A 235 1.72 -4.19 -1.88
C ILE A 235 1.40 -5.67 -1.67
N THR A 236 1.88 -6.26 -0.57
CA THR A 236 1.74 -7.69 -0.24
C THR A 236 0.94 -7.87 1.04
N TYR A 237 -0.25 -8.44 0.93
CA TYR A 237 -1.18 -8.65 2.05
C TYR A 237 -2.01 -9.91 1.82
N GLY A 238 -2.58 -10.44 2.90
CA GLY A 238 -3.60 -11.49 2.81
C GLY A 238 -4.69 -11.11 1.82
N ALA A 239 -5.03 -12.03 0.91
CA ALA A 239 -5.94 -11.78 -0.22
C ALA A 239 -7.30 -11.19 0.21
N GLY A 240 -7.72 -11.41 1.46
CA GLY A 240 -8.93 -10.80 2.02
C GLY A 240 -8.95 -9.27 2.08
N HIS A 241 -7.78 -8.62 2.08
CA HIS A 241 -7.65 -7.15 2.13
C HIS A 241 -7.58 -6.49 0.74
N LYS A 242 -7.22 -7.27 -0.29
CA LYS A 242 -6.92 -6.77 -1.64
C LYS A 242 -8.03 -5.89 -2.21
N GLY A 243 -9.27 -6.39 -2.21
CA GLY A 243 -10.42 -5.66 -2.74
C GLY A 243 -10.63 -4.30 -2.06
N TRP A 244 -10.35 -4.20 -0.76
CA TRP A 244 -10.44 -2.94 -0.02
C TRP A 244 -9.34 -1.97 -0.47
N PHE A 245 -8.08 -2.40 -0.53
CA PHE A 245 -6.98 -1.55 -0.98
C PHE A 245 -7.15 -1.07 -2.42
N LEU A 246 -7.58 -1.95 -3.34
CA LEU A 246 -7.83 -1.57 -4.73
C LEU A 246 -8.90 -0.47 -4.85
N ARG A 247 -9.92 -0.44 -3.97
CA ARG A 247 -10.92 0.64 -3.97
C ARG A 247 -10.33 1.99 -3.56
N GLU A 248 -9.44 2.01 -2.58
CA GLU A 248 -8.79 3.26 -2.16
C GLU A 248 -7.70 3.72 -3.13
N LEU A 249 -6.86 2.79 -3.63
CA LEU A 249 -5.81 3.10 -4.60
C LEU A 249 -6.37 3.69 -5.90
N ARG A 250 -7.54 3.22 -6.37
CA ARG A 250 -8.22 3.77 -7.56
C ARG A 250 -8.67 5.22 -7.41
N LYS A 251 -8.72 5.77 -6.19
CA LYS A 251 -9.06 7.18 -5.94
C LYS A 251 -7.85 8.10 -6.15
N ARG A 252 -6.64 7.54 -6.24
CA ARG A 252 -5.40 8.29 -6.41
C ARG A 252 -5.17 8.61 -7.89
N ASP A 253 -4.70 9.83 -8.16
CA ASP A 253 -4.38 10.32 -9.50
C ASP A 253 -2.87 10.30 -9.80
N ASP A 254 -2.05 9.96 -8.81
CA ASP A 254 -0.58 10.07 -8.83
C ASP A 254 0.16 8.74 -9.03
N ILE A 255 -0.58 7.65 -9.19
CA ILE A 255 -0.07 6.29 -9.45
C ILE A 255 -0.66 5.71 -10.73
N GLU A 256 0.02 4.72 -11.28
CA GLU A 256 -0.51 3.78 -12.26
C GLU A 256 -0.77 2.45 -11.55
N LEU A 257 -2.03 2.07 -11.41
CA LEU A 257 -2.40 0.79 -10.79
C LEU A 257 -2.36 -0.31 -11.85
N LEU A 258 -1.42 -1.25 -11.72
CA LEU A 258 -1.23 -2.35 -12.67
C LEU A 258 -2.04 -3.59 -12.29
N ASP A 259 -2.51 -4.31 -13.30
CA ASP A 259 -3.15 -5.62 -13.12
C ASP A 259 -2.12 -6.71 -12.83
N MET A 260 -2.50 -7.69 -11.99
CA MET A 260 -1.62 -8.83 -11.66
C MET A 260 -1.45 -9.82 -12.82
N LYS A 261 -2.47 -9.95 -13.68
CA LYS A 261 -2.54 -11.00 -14.71
C LYS A 261 -1.32 -11.06 -15.64
N PRO A 262 -0.79 -9.94 -16.19
CA PRO A 262 0.40 -9.98 -17.04
C PRO A 262 1.61 -10.61 -16.35
N PHE A 263 1.82 -10.35 -15.06
CA PHE A 263 2.92 -10.94 -14.29
C PHE A 263 2.72 -12.44 -14.05
N LEU A 264 1.48 -12.90 -13.84
CA LEU A 264 1.17 -14.33 -13.72
C LEU A 264 1.43 -15.07 -15.03
N ASP A 265 1.06 -14.46 -16.16
CA ASP A 265 1.26 -15.04 -17.49
C ASP A 265 2.74 -15.21 -17.83
N ALA A 266 3.60 -14.31 -17.35
CA ALA A 266 5.04 -14.35 -17.61
C ALA A 266 5.80 -15.44 -16.84
N ILE A 267 5.23 -15.97 -15.75
CA ILE A 267 5.83 -17.03 -14.93
C ILE A 267 5.14 -18.39 -15.09
N ASN A 268 4.22 -18.53 -16.03
CA ASN A 268 3.51 -19.78 -16.28
C ASN A 268 4.14 -20.62 -17.40
#